data_AF-A0A917D1I5-F1
#
_entry.id   AF-A0A917D1I5-F1
#
_cell.length_a   1.000
_cell.length_b   1.000
_cell.length_c   1.000
_cell.angle_alpha   90.00
_cell.angle_beta   90.00
_cell.angle_gamma   90.00
#
_symmetry.space_group_name_H-M   'P 1'
#
loop_
_entity.id
_entity.type
_entity.pdbx_description
1 polymer ?
#
loop_
_entity_poly.entity_id
_entity_poly.type
_entity_poly.pdbx_seq_one_letter_code
_entity_poly.pdbx_strand_id
1 'polypeptide(L)'
;MDEFKKHKGIGVPLRRSNVDTDQIIPAVYLKRVTRTGFEDGLFAAWRNDPSFVLNVAPYDKGSVLVAGPDFGTGSSREHAVWALSDFGFRVVIASRFADIFRGNAGKAGLLAAQVEQSDVELLWKALEQQPGLEISVDLETKTVSAGTLVVRFDIDDYTRWRLLEGLDDIGLTLRQVEAISEYEKSRPSWKPVTTETAS
;
A
#
# COMPACT_ATOMS: atom_id res chain seq x y z
N MET A 1 9.27 8.19 -3.27
CA MET A 1 8.01 7.52 -3.68
C MET A 1 7.65 7.91 -5.11
N ASP A 2 7.00 7.04 -5.88
CA ASP A 2 6.38 7.46 -7.15
C ASP A 2 5.02 8.13 -6.90
N GLU A 3 4.67 9.08 -7.77
CA GLU A 3 3.35 9.71 -7.79
C GLU A 3 2.25 8.68 -8.11
N PHE A 4 1.12 8.76 -7.40
CA PHE A 4 -0.07 7.95 -7.66
C PHE A 4 -1.25 8.84 -8.01
N LYS A 5 -1.63 8.87 -9.29
CA LYS A 5 -2.90 9.49 -9.75
C LYS A 5 -3.95 8.44 -10.08
N LYS A 6 -3.59 7.51 -10.95
CA LYS A 6 -4.45 6.43 -11.42
C LYS A 6 -3.62 5.16 -11.54
N HIS A 7 -4.24 4.03 -11.25
CA HIS A 7 -3.64 2.71 -11.45
C HIS A 7 -4.65 1.81 -12.14
N LYS A 8 -4.20 1.03 -13.12
CA LYS A 8 -5.00 0.00 -13.76
C LYS A 8 -4.20 -1.29 -13.76
N GLY A 9 -4.81 -2.37 -13.31
CA GLY A 9 -4.18 -3.68 -13.37
C GLY A 9 -5.09 -4.81 -12.91
N ILE A 10 -4.59 -6.04 -13.02
CA ILE A 10 -5.35 -7.25 -12.70
C ILE A 10 -5.79 -7.21 -11.24
N GLY A 11 -7.10 -7.36 -11.02
CA GLY A 11 -7.69 -7.49 -9.70
C GLY A 11 -7.55 -8.90 -9.16
N VAL A 12 -7.20 -9.03 -7.88
CA VAL A 12 -7.04 -10.31 -7.17
C VAL A 12 -8.09 -10.43 -6.07
N PRO A 13 -9.00 -11.39 -6.15
CA PRO A 13 -9.98 -11.63 -5.09
C PRO A 13 -9.37 -12.47 -3.95
N LEU A 14 -9.09 -11.84 -2.80
CA LEU A 14 -8.66 -12.50 -1.58
C LEU A 14 -9.81 -12.50 -0.54
N ARG A 15 -10.64 -13.54 -0.56
CA ARG A 15 -11.73 -13.74 0.42
C ARG A 15 -11.19 -14.19 1.79
N ARG A 16 -10.48 -13.29 2.46
CA ARG A 16 -9.94 -13.46 3.81
C ARG A 16 -10.16 -12.18 4.60
N SER A 17 -10.73 -12.32 5.79
CA SER A 17 -10.90 -11.24 6.77
C SER A 17 -9.84 -11.35 7.86
N ASN A 18 -9.61 -10.25 8.59
CA ASN A 18 -8.65 -10.20 9.69
C ASN A 18 -7.24 -10.63 9.26
N VAL A 19 -6.86 -10.26 8.03
CA VAL A 19 -5.53 -10.60 7.49
C VAL A 19 -4.49 -9.82 8.29
N ASP A 20 -3.73 -10.51 9.12
CA ASP A 20 -2.76 -9.88 10.01
C ASP A 20 -1.38 -9.70 9.36
N THR A 21 -0.50 -8.90 9.97
CA THR A 21 0.81 -8.60 9.42
C THR A 21 1.78 -9.79 9.36
N ASP A 22 1.61 -10.84 10.20
CA ASP A 22 2.36 -12.10 10.07
C ASP A 22 1.87 -12.93 8.89
N GLN A 23 0.58 -12.88 8.56
CA GLN A 23 0.03 -13.53 7.37
C GLN A 23 0.48 -12.85 6.09
N ILE A 24 0.52 -11.51 6.07
CA ILE A 24 1.04 -10.75 4.93
C ILE A 24 2.53 -11.05 4.73
N ILE A 25 3.33 -11.02 5.80
CA ILE A 25 4.75 -11.40 5.74
C ILE A 25 5.19 -12.04 7.08
N PRO A 26 5.58 -13.32 7.08
CA PRO A 26 5.98 -13.99 8.30
C PRO A 26 7.23 -13.39 8.93
N ALA A 27 7.30 -13.37 10.27
CA ALA A 27 8.42 -12.79 11.03
C ALA A 27 9.81 -13.30 10.63
N VAL A 28 9.93 -14.51 10.08
CA VAL A 28 11.20 -15.09 9.63
C VAL A 28 11.88 -14.26 8.52
N TYR A 29 11.11 -13.56 7.70
CA TYR A 29 11.61 -12.69 6.63
C TYR A 29 12.16 -11.36 7.16
N LEU A 30 11.77 -10.95 8.37
CA LEU A 30 12.11 -9.65 8.96
C LEU A 30 13.54 -9.59 9.55
N LYS A 31 14.30 -10.67 9.39
CA LYS A 31 15.74 -10.70 9.72
C LYS A 31 16.61 -10.08 8.61
N ARG A 32 16.03 -9.80 7.45
CA ARG A 32 16.71 -9.14 6.33
C ARG A 32 16.95 -7.67 6.69
N VAL A 33 18.13 -7.16 6.33
CA VAL A 33 18.51 -5.75 6.53
C VAL A 33 18.31 -4.90 5.27
N THR A 34 17.90 -5.53 4.16
CA THR A 34 17.57 -4.83 2.91
C THR A 34 16.18 -4.18 3.00
N ARG A 35 15.96 -3.14 2.20
CA ARG A 35 14.66 -2.45 2.08
C ARG A 35 13.78 -3.02 0.96
N THR A 36 14.33 -3.90 0.13
CA THR A 36 13.67 -4.51 -1.02
C THR A 36 13.91 -6.02 -1.01
N GLY A 37 13.16 -6.74 -1.85
CA GLY A 37 13.30 -8.17 -2.01
C GLY A 37 12.42 -8.94 -1.03
N PHE A 38 11.22 -8.44 -0.72
CA PHE A 38 10.26 -9.08 0.19
C PHE A 38 9.08 -9.76 -0.52
N GLU A 39 9.07 -9.77 -1.85
CA GLU A 39 8.03 -10.38 -2.68
C GLU A 39 7.89 -11.91 -2.48
N ASP A 40 8.96 -12.59 -2.08
CA ASP A 40 8.94 -14.02 -1.72
C ASP A 40 8.28 -14.25 -0.34
N GLY A 41 8.35 -13.26 0.55
CA GLY A 41 7.71 -13.27 1.85
C GLY A 41 6.20 -13.01 1.81
N LEU A 42 5.70 -12.34 0.77
CA LEU A 42 4.29 -11.98 0.64
C LEU A 42 3.40 -13.23 0.67
N PHE A 43 2.54 -13.35 1.68
CA PHE A 43 1.63 -14.49 1.90
C PHE A 43 2.33 -15.86 1.82
N ALA A 44 3.62 -15.93 2.19
CA ALA A 44 4.45 -17.11 1.97
C ALA A 44 3.84 -18.41 2.52
N ALA A 45 3.23 -18.35 3.70
CA ALA A 45 2.56 -19.52 4.30
C ALA A 45 1.38 -20.02 3.46
N TRP A 46 0.58 -19.11 2.89
CA TRP A 46 -0.56 -19.46 2.04
C TRP A 46 -0.14 -19.87 0.63
N ARG A 47 0.93 -19.28 0.10
CA ARG A 47 1.49 -19.63 -1.22
C ARG A 47 2.14 -21.01 -1.27
N ASN A 48 2.30 -21.70 -0.14
CA ASN A 48 2.63 -23.13 -0.13
C ASN A 48 1.53 -23.99 -0.75
N ASP A 49 0.28 -23.52 -0.76
CA ASP A 49 -0.83 -24.15 -1.47
C ASP A 49 -0.82 -23.70 -2.94
N PRO A 50 -0.62 -24.61 -3.92
CA PRO A 50 -0.63 -24.26 -5.34
C PRO A 50 -1.97 -23.68 -5.83
N SER A 51 -3.07 -23.93 -5.11
CA SER A 51 -4.40 -23.40 -5.42
C SER A 51 -4.66 -22.00 -4.84
N PHE A 52 -3.74 -21.48 -4.03
CA PHE A 52 -3.85 -20.12 -3.49
C PHE A 52 -3.91 -19.09 -4.62
N VAL A 53 -4.76 -18.07 -4.47
CA VAL A 53 -5.13 -17.15 -5.55
C VAL A 53 -3.91 -16.51 -6.25
N LEU A 54 -2.87 -16.13 -5.52
CA LEU A 54 -1.65 -15.53 -6.10
C LEU A 54 -0.73 -16.51 -6.84
N ASN A 55 -1.00 -17.80 -6.77
CA ASN A 55 -0.26 -18.82 -7.52
C ASN A 55 -0.98 -19.19 -8.83
N VAL A 56 -2.18 -18.66 -9.07
CA VAL A 56 -3.03 -19.02 -10.22
C VAL A 56 -3.00 -17.90 -11.25
N ALA A 57 -2.63 -18.21 -12.48
CA ALA A 57 -2.70 -17.25 -13.57
C ALA A 57 -4.17 -16.88 -13.88
N PRO A 58 -4.49 -15.58 -14.12
CA PRO A 58 -3.58 -14.45 -14.25
C PRO A 58 -3.37 -13.62 -12.95
N TYR A 59 -3.88 -14.09 -11.80
CA TYR A 59 -3.80 -13.36 -10.53
C TYR A 59 -2.38 -13.28 -9.95
N ASP A 60 -1.49 -14.16 -10.38
CA ASP A 60 -0.04 -14.13 -10.12
C ASP A 60 0.63 -12.83 -10.59
N LYS A 61 0.00 -12.11 -11.51
CA LYS A 61 0.43 -10.78 -12.02
C LYS A 61 -0.46 -9.64 -11.53
N GLY A 62 -1.26 -9.91 -10.50
CA GLY A 62 -2.15 -8.95 -9.88
C GLY A 62 -1.43 -7.74 -9.31
N SER A 63 -2.04 -6.55 -9.46
CA SER A 63 -1.54 -5.32 -8.84
C SER A 63 -2.61 -4.54 -8.08
N VAL A 64 -3.85 -5.05 -8.05
CA VAL A 64 -4.95 -4.56 -7.21
C VAL A 64 -5.48 -5.73 -6.38
N LEU A 65 -5.27 -5.69 -5.07
CA LEU A 65 -5.78 -6.72 -4.15
C LEU A 65 -7.16 -6.30 -3.63
N VAL A 66 -8.16 -7.18 -3.72
CA VAL A 66 -9.48 -6.99 -3.09
C VAL A 66 -9.60 -7.97 -1.93
N ALA A 67 -9.49 -7.48 -0.71
CA ALA A 67 -9.45 -8.27 0.53
C ALA A 67 -10.72 -8.08 1.38
N GLY A 68 -10.89 -8.95 2.38
CA GLY A 68 -11.98 -8.84 3.35
C GLY A 68 -11.74 -7.74 4.39
N PRO A 69 -12.69 -7.55 5.33
CA PRO A 69 -12.54 -6.58 6.41
C PRO A 69 -11.32 -6.87 7.26
N ASP A 70 -10.83 -5.84 7.92
CA ASP A 70 -9.80 -5.88 8.97
C ASP A 70 -8.42 -6.27 8.44
N PHE A 71 -8.11 -5.79 7.23
CA PHE A 71 -6.84 -6.07 6.56
C PHE A 71 -5.68 -5.30 7.21
N GLY A 72 -4.54 -5.97 7.36
CA GLY A 72 -3.33 -5.42 7.97
C GLY A 72 -3.39 -5.35 9.50
N THR A 73 -4.25 -6.12 10.14
CA THR A 73 -4.38 -6.13 11.61
C THR A 73 -3.14 -6.71 12.32
N GLY A 74 -3.08 -6.56 13.64
CA GLY A 74 -1.97 -7.04 14.45
C GLY A 74 -0.84 -6.02 14.61
N SER A 75 0.40 -6.52 14.65
CA SER A 75 1.57 -5.70 14.99
C SER A 75 1.97 -4.70 13.90
N SER A 76 2.48 -3.54 14.30
CA SER A 76 3.03 -2.55 13.37
C SER A 76 4.23 -3.12 12.62
N ARG A 77 4.11 -3.27 11.30
CA ARG A 77 5.19 -3.76 10.42
C ARG A 77 5.14 -3.07 9.07
N GLU A 78 6.11 -2.19 8.80
CA GLU A 78 6.26 -1.56 7.48
C GLU A 78 6.56 -2.59 6.38
N HIS A 79 7.26 -3.66 6.74
CA HIS A 79 7.56 -4.80 5.87
C HIS A 79 6.32 -5.44 5.23
N ALA A 80 5.14 -5.38 5.88
CA ALA A 80 3.90 -5.89 5.27
C ALA A 80 3.52 -5.08 4.03
N VAL A 81 3.74 -3.77 4.06
CA VAL A 81 3.54 -2.90 2.89
C VAL A 81 4.60 -3.16 1.84
N TRP A 82 5.88 -3.29 2.24
CA TRP A 82 6.97 -3.56 1.30
C TRP A 82 6.78 -4.89 0.58
N ALA A 83 6.36 -5.96 1.27
CA ALA A 83 6.07 -7.24 0.63
C ALA A 83 4.97 -7.13 -0.44
N LEU A 84 3.92 -6.35 -0.18
CA LEU A 84 2.86 -6.07 -1.16
C LEU A 84 3.41 -5.27 -2.36
N SER A 85 4.15 -4.19 -2.10
CA SER A 85 4.70 -3.32 -3.13
C SER A 85 5.77 -4.00 -3.99
N ASP A 86 6.69 -4.77 -3.38
CA ASP A 86 7.74 -5.52 -4.06
C ASP A 86 7.15 -6.61 -4.97
N PHE A 87 6.03 -7.23 -4.56
CA PHE A 87 5.29 -8.16 -5.43
C PHE A 87 4.66 -7.45 -6.64
N GLY A 88 4.36 -6.15 -6.52
CA GLY A 88 3.77 -5.34 -7.58
C GLY A 88 2.39 -4.77 -7.25
N PHE A 89 1.86 -4.98 -6.04
CA PHE A 89 0.61 -4.34 -5.64
C PHE A 89 0.79 -2.83 -5.50
N ARG A 90 -0.13 -2.10 -6.13
CA ARG A 90 -0.24 -0.63 -6.04
C ARG A 90 -1.48 -0.21 -5.26
N VAL A 91 -2.48 -1.09 -5.18
CA VAL A 91 -3.73 -0.84 -4.46
C VAL A 91 -4.13 -2.08 -3.66
N VAL A 92 -4.59 -1.86 -2.42
CA VAL A 92 -5.37 -2.80 -1.64
C VAL A 92 -6.74 -2.19 -1.38
N ILE A 93 -7.79 -2.92 -1.69
CA ILE A 93 -9.19 -2.57 -1.46
C ILE A 93 -9.71 -3.47 -0.34
N ALA A 94 -10.31 -2.89 0.69
CA ALA A 94 -10.96 -3.62 1.77
C ALA A 94 -12.03 -2.72 2.40
N SER A 95 -12.94 -3.30 3.20
CA SER A 95 -13.95 -2.52 3.90
C SER A 95 -13.48 -1.88 5.19
N ARG A 96 -12.42 -2.41 5.78
CA ARG A 96 -11.73 -1.83 6.93
C ARG A 96 -10.26 -2.23 6.91
N PHE A 97 -9.41 -1.28 7.30
CA PHE A 97 -7.99 -1.49 7.51
C PHE A 97 -7.62 -1.24 8.97
N ALA A 98 -6.55 -1.87 9.44
CA ALA A 98 -5.91 -1.42 10.67
C ALA A 98 -5.21 -0.08 10.45
N ASP A 99 -5.38 0.87 11.38
CA ASP A 99 -4.95 2.26 11.21
C ASP A 99 -3.45 2.38 10.94
N ILE A 100 -2.64 1.56 11.64
CA ILE A 100 -1.19 1.55 11.48
C ILE A 100 -0.80 1.07 10.08
N PHE A 101 -1.39 -0.02 9.60
CA PHE A 101 -1.14 -0.54 8.26
C PHE A 101 -1.53 0.50 7.21
N ARG A 102 -2.71 1.13 7.35
CA ARG A 102 -3.19 2.17 6.44
C ARG A 102 -2.26 3.37 6.36
N GLY A 103 -1.77 3.84 7.51
CA GLY A 103 -0.81 4.94 7.59
C GLY A 103 0.52 4.58 6.92
N ASN A 104 1.07 3.40 7.20
CA ASN A 104 2.31 2.93 6.57
C ASN A 104 2.14 2.76 5.05
N ALA A 105 0.99 2.24 4.60
CA ALA A 105 0.67 2.07 3.19
C ALA A 105 0.77 3.41 2.43
N GLY A 106 0.11 4.45 2.95
CA GLY A 106 0.14 5.79 2.38
C GLY A 106 1.54 6.41 2.31
N LYS A 107 2.37 6.21 3.34
CA LYS A 107 3.76 6.69 3.36
C LYS A 107 4.68 5.93 2.40
N ALA A 108 4.32 4.68 2.12
CA ALA A 108 5.07 3.76 1.26
C ALA A 108 4.41 3.53 -0.13
N GLY A 109 3.42 4.36 -0.51
CA GLY A 109 2.94 4.49 -1.90
C GLY A 109 1.96 3.43 -2.33
N LEU A 110 1.49 2.66 -1.36
CA LEU A 110 0.44 1.69 -1.52
C LEU A 110 -0.88 2.37 -1.15
N LEU A 111 -1.81 2.40 -2.11
CA LEU A 111 -3.15 2.93 -1.84
C LEU A 111 -3.98 1.88 -1.06
N ALA A 112 -4.31 2.18 0.20
CA ALA A 112 -5.30 1.45 0.97
C ALA A 112 -6.69 2.10 0.78
N ALA A 113 -7.42 1.64 -0.24
CA ALA A 113 -8.72 2.16 -0.62
C ALA A 113 -9.84 1.50 0.20
N GLN A 114 -10.42 2.25 1.15
CA GLN A 114 -11.51 1.76 1.97
C GLN A 114 -12.84 1.86 1.22
N VAL A 115 -13.52 0.76 0.98
CA VAL A 115 -14.77 0.68 0.20
C VAL A 115 -15.89 0.11 1.08
N GLU A 116 -17.16 0.32 0.75
CA GLU A 116 -18.25 -0.32 1.50
C GLU A 116 -18.19 -1.85 1.37
N GLN A 117 -18.60 -2.61 2.39
CA GLN A 117 -18.50 -4.08 2.32
C GLN A 117 -19.38 -4.66 1.20
N SER A 118 -20.54 -4.07 0.92
CA SER A 118 -21.39 -4.52 -0.19
C SER A 118 -20.68 -4.37 -1.55
N ASP A 119 -19.94 -3.27 -1.74
CA ASP A 119 -19.14 -3.00 -2.93
C ASP A 119 -17.94 -3.95 -3.06
N VAL A 120 -17.30 -4.33 -1.94
CA VAL A 120 -16.25 -5.37 -1.93
C VAL A 120 -16.79 -6.70 -2.45
N GLU A 121 -18.00 -7.11 -2.04
CA GLU A 121 -18.64 -8.34 -2.54
C GLU A 121 -18.97 -8.25 -4.03
N LEU A 122 -19.39 -7.08 -4.53
CA LEU A 122 -19.62 -6.85 -5.96
C LEU A 122 -18.32 -6.96 -6.76
N LEU A 123 -17.23 -6.39 -6.26
CA LEU A 123 -15.91 -6.50 -6.87
C LEU A 123 -15.43 -7.96 -6.91
N TRP A 124 -15.57 -8.72 -5.82
CA TRP A 124 -15.23 -10.14 -5.82
C TRP A 124 -16.01 -10.93 -6.86
N LYS A 125 -17.33 -10.75 -6.94
CA LYS A 125 -18.16 -11.43 -7.95
C LYS A 125 -17.69 -11.11 -9.37
N ALA A 126 -17.36 -9.85 -9.67
CA ALA A 126 -16.87 -9.45 -10.98
C ALA A 126 -15.52 -10.12 -11.33
N LEU A 127 -14.58 -10.14 -10.38
CA LEU A 127 -13.27 -10.76 -10.57
C LEU A 127 -13.35 -12.28 -10.73
N GLU A 128 -14.20 -12.94 -9.94
CA GLU A 128 -14.38 -14.40 -9.99
C GLU A 128 -15.08 -14.86 -11.28
N GLN A 129 -16.01 -14.07 -11.81
CA GLN A 129 -16.68 -14.33 -13.08
C GLN A 129 -15.73 -14.15 -14.28
N GLN A 130 -14.76 -13.24 -14.16
CA GLN A 130 -13.81 -12.94 -15.22
C GLN A 130 -12.37 -12.85 -14.65
N PRO A 131 -11.68 -13.99 -14.46
CA PRO A 131 -10.28 -13.99 -14.07
C PRO A 131 -9.42 -13.14 -15.02
N GLY A 132 -8.61 -12.24 -14.47
CA GLY A 132 -7.82 -11.28 -15.25
C GLY A 132 -8.53 -9.96 -15.54
N LEU A 133 -9.76 -9.78 -15.07
CA LEU A 133 -10.43 -8.47 -15.11
C LEU A 133 -9.55 -7.42 -14.43
N GLU A 134 -9.29 -6.34 -15.18
CA GLU A 134 -8.54 -5.21 -14.67
C GLU A 134 -9.45 -4.29 -13.85
N ILE A 135 -8.93 -3.85 -12.71
CA ILE A 135 -9.54 -2.79 -11.90
C ILE A 135 -8.80 -1.50 -12.18
N SER A 136 -9.56 -0.43 -12.49
CA SER A 136 -9.04 0.92 -12.60
C SER A 136 -9.35 1.68 -11.32
N VAL A 137 -8.34 2.29 -10.71
CA VAL A 137 -8.45 3.05 -9.47
C VAL A 137 -7.97 4.47 -9.73
N ASP A 138 -8.80 5.45 -9.43
CA ASP A 138 -8.57 6.86 -9.69
C ASP A 138 -8.59 7.62 -8.36
N LEU A 139 -7.42 8.12 -7.95
CA LEU A 139 -7.24 8.81 -6.68
C LEU A 139 -7.78 10.25 -6.71
N GLU A 140 -7.82 10.87 -7.90
CA GLU A 140 -8.34 12.22 -8.06
C GLU A 140 -9.84 12.26 -7.78
N THR A 141 -10.58 11.32 -8.38
CA THR A 141 -12.05 11.17 -8.26
C THR A 141 -12.50 10.26 -7.11
N LYS A 142 -11.56 9.55 -6.48
CA LYS A 142 -11.79 8.55 -5.42
C LYS A 142 -12.74 7.42 -5.86
N THR A 143 -12.46 6.84 -7.02
CA THR A 143 -13.28 5.77 -7.61
C THR A 143 -12.48 4.51 -7.93
N VAL A 144 -13.15 3.37 -7.84
CA VAL A 144 -12.71 2.06 -8.30
C VAL A 144 -13.68 1.60 -9.38
N SER A 145 -13.17 1.16 -10.53
CA SER A 145 -13.98 0.67 -11.66
C SER A 145 -13.55 -0.73 -12.07
N ALA A 146 -14.51 -1.63 -12.22
CA ALA A 146 -14.33 -3.02 -12.68
C ALA A 146 -15.38 -3.34 -13.75
N GLY A 147 -15.01 -3.26 -15.03
CA GLY A 147 -15.99 -3.33 -16.12
C GLY A 147 -16.96 -2.14 -16.08
N THR A 148 -18.26 -2.41 -15.94
CA THR A 148 -19.30 -1.38 -15.80
C THR A 148 -19.58 -0.99 -14.35
N LEU A 149 -19.05 -1.74 -13.37
CA LEU A 149 -19.19 -1.43 -11.96
C LEU A 149 -18.27 -0.27 -11.59
N VAL A 150 -18.82 0.75 -10.94
CA VAL A 150 -18.06 1.89 -10.40
C VAL A 150 -18.48 2.11 -8.96
N VAL A 151 -17.50 2.07 -8.05
CA VAL A 151 -17.70 2.26 -6.61
C VAL A 151 -16.78 3.38 -6.11
N ARG A 152 -17.13 3.97 -4.96
CA ARG A 152 -16.32 5.00 -4.31
C ARG A 152 -15.50 4.42 -3.17
N PHE A 153 -14.38 5.06 -2.90
CA PHE A 153 -13.56 4.72 -1.74
C PHE A 153 -13.23 5.95 -0.90
N ASP A 154 -12.97 5.69 0.38
CA ASP A 154 -12.55 6.68 1.35
C ASP A 154 -11.04 6.65 1.57
N ILE A 155 -10.47 7.84 1.68
CA ILE A 155 -9.09 8.12 2.04
C ILE A 155 -9.04 9.51 2.68
N ASP A 156 -8.19 9.71 3.68
CA ASP A 156 -7.99 11.03 4.27
C ASP A 156 -7.20 11.94 3.31
N ASP A 157 -7.45 13.25 3.41
CA ASP A 157 -6.89 14.22 2.47
C ASP A 157 -5.37 14.31 2.54
N TYR A 158 -4.77 14.08 3.71
CA TYR A 158 -3.33 14.16 3.90
C TYR A 158 -2.62 12.97 3.22
N THR A 159 -3.11 11.76 3.42
CA THR A 159 -2.60 10.57 2.73
C THR A 159 -2.83 10.69 1.22
N ARG A 160 -4.01 11.16 0.80
CA ARG A 160 -4.30 11.41 -0.62
C ARG A 160 -3.30 12.39 -1.24
N TRP A 161 -3.04 13.50 -0.56
CA TRP A 161 -2.06 14.49 -1.01
C TRP A 161 -0.65 13.91 -1.11
N ARG A 162 -0.20 13.14 -0.11
CA ARG A 162 1.11 12.47 -0.17
C ARG A 162 1.23 11.58 -1.41
N LEU A 163 0.22 10.76 -1.68
CA LEU A 163 0.19 9.86 -2.83
C LEU A 163 0.16 10.64 -4.16
N LEU A 164 -0.69 11.67 -4.26
CA LEU A 164 -0.81 12.51 -5.46
C LEU A 164 0.46 13.30 -5.80
N GLU A 165 1.29 13.59 -4.80
CA GLU A 165 2.53 14.37 -4.97
C GLU A 165 3.79 13.48 -4.91
N GLY A 166 3.64 12.17 -4.69
CA GLY A 166 4.78 11.25 -4.53
C GLY A 166 5.66 11.57 -3.32
N LEU A 167 5.07 11.97 -2.19
CA LEU A 167 5.78 12.44 -1.00
C LEU A 167 5.91 11.34 0.07
N ASP A 168 7.14 10.85 0.24
CA ASP A 168 7.55 10.10 1.45
C ASP A 168 8.03 11.05 2.56
N ASP A 169 8.38 10.52 3.73
CA ASP A 169 8.82 11.32 4.88
C ASP A 169 10.11 12.10 4.60
N ILE A 170 10.97 11.61 3.69
CA ILE A 170 12.17 12.31 3.24
C ILE A 170 11.76 13.47 2.33
N GLY A 171 10.91 13.22 1.33
CA GLY A 171 10.38 14.24 0.42
C GLY A 171 9.70 15.38 1.16
N LEU A 172 8.94 15.08 2.22
CA LEU A 172 8.34 16.10 3.08
C LEU A 172 9.36 16.94 3.83
N THR A 173 10.40 16.31 4.35
CA THR A 173 11.49 17.00 5.05
C THR A 173 12.26 17.90 4.07
N LEU A 174 12.50 17.43 2.84
CA LEU A 174 13.20 18.20 1.81
C LEU A 174 12.44 19.46 1.38
N ARG A 175 11.11 19.49 1.50
CA ARG A 175 10.30 20.72 1.27
C ARG A 175 10.51 21.80 2.32
N GLN A 176 11.13 21.48 3.46
CA GLN A 176 11.42 22.42 4.54
C GLN A 176 12.87 22.93 4.50
N VAL A 177 13.67 22.59 3.48
CA VAL A 177 15.11 22.91 3.41
C VAL A 177 15.37 24.42 3.55
N GLU A 178 14.57 25.28 2.95
CA GLU A 178 14.72 26.74 3.06
C GLU A 178 14.46 27.21 4.50
N ALA A 179 13.36 26.78 5.12
CA ALA A 179 13.02 27.11 6.50
C ALA A 179 14.07 26.58 7.49
N ILE A 180 14.59 25.37 7.26
CA ILE A 180 15.70 24.79 8.03
C ILE A 180 16.94 25.68 7.86
N SER A 181 17.28 26.06 6.63
CA SER A 181 18.44 26.91 6.34
C SER A 181 18.34 28.30 6.98
N GLU A 182 17.15 28.91 7.00
CA GLU A 182 16.90 30.18 7.68
C GLU A 182 17.04 30.06 9.19
N TYR A 183 16.51 28.98 9.79
CA TYR A 183 16.67 28.70 11.20
C TYR A 183 18.16 28.54 11.58
N GLU A 184 18.93 27.76 10.82
CA GLU A 184 20.35 27.52 11.09
C GLU A 184 21.18 28.80 11.08
N LYS A 185 20.83 29.82 10.28
CA LYS A 185 21.52 31.13 10.26
C LYS A 185 21.39 31.91 11.59
N SER A 186 20.31 31.71 12.34
CA SER A 186 20.00 32.47 13.55
C SER A 186 20.00 31.60 14.82
N ARG A 187 20.42 30.35 14.69
CA ARG A 187 20.48 29.35 15.74
C ARG A 187 21.46 29.74 16.86
N PRO A 188 21.10 29.54 18.15
CA PRO A 188 22.06 29.69 19.26
C PRO A 188 23.23 28.70 19.17
N SER A 189 24.45 29.17 19.41
CA SER A 189 25.70 28.41 19.26
C SER A 189 25.87 27.21 20.20
N TRP A 190 25.09 27.13 21.28
CA TRP A 190 25.14 26.02 22.24
C TRP A 190 24.33 24.79 21.79
N LYS A 191 23.58 24.88 20.68
CA LYS A 191 22.81 23.75 20.14
C LYS A 191 23.65 22.89 19.16
N PRO A 192 23.41 21.57 19.04
CA PRO A 192 24.22 20.69 18.19
C PRO A 192 24.11 21.02 16.70
N VAL A 193 25.20 21.28 15.98
CA VAL A 193 25.14 21.62 14.55
C VAL A 193 24.99 20.38 13.66
N THR A 194 24.22 20.51 12.58
CA THR A 194 24.16 19.51 11.51
C THR A 194 25.48 19.61 10.74
N THR A 195 26.33 18.58 10.81
CA THR A 195 27.59 18.56 10.04
C THR A 195 27.27 18.48 8.55
N GLU A 196 27.87 19.35 7.74
CA GLU A 196 27.82 19.20 6.29
C GLU A 196 28.39 17.83 5.90
N THR A 197 27.61 17.02 5.18
CA THR A 197 28.11 15.82 4.54
C THR A 197 29.19 16.20 3.53
N ALA A 198 30.38 15.62 3.68
CA ALA A 198 31.46 15.74 2.71
C ALA A 198 30.95 15.41 1.30
N SER A 199 31.29 16.29 0.35
CA SER A 199 30.86 16.27 -1.05
C SER A 199 31.22 15.00 -1.80
#